data_AF-A0A8T5UJ56-F1
#
_entry.id   AF-A0A8T5UJ56-F1
#
_cell.length_a   1.000
_cell.length_b   1.000
_cell.length_c   1.000
_cell.angle_alpha   90.00
_cell.angle_beta   90.00
_cell.angle_gamma   90.00
#
_symmetry.space_group_name_H-M   'P 1'
#
loop_
_entity.id
_entity.type
_entity.pdbx_description
1 polymer ?
#
loop_
_entity_poly.entity_id
_entity_poly.type
_entity_poly.pdbx_seq_one_letter_code
_entity_poly.pdbx_strand_id
1 'polypeptide(L)'
;NKAKTLYKLGRFDESLNCFNTLLTMKKECVSIWENKGMILAKIGKFEDACECFEIVIKAKNGYANKWKKKSEELLQLGKNEIAKDYFEIAKKILAGTEKIFVKKSKILSGLGRFNEAIECLEKAIKLYPDNDKLVHIKENFLSKYGNIRDH
;
A
#
# COMPACT_ATOMS: atom_id res chain seq x y z
N ASN A 1 1.97 -20.94 -0.23
CA ASN A 1 1.32 -21.44 -1.46
C ASN A 1 -0.14 -21.80 -1.27
N LYS A 2 -0.54 -22.62 -0.29
CA LYS A 2 -1.95 -23.00 -0.02
C LYS A 2 -2.96 -21.84 -0.02
N ALA A 3 -2.73 -20.78 0.77
CA ALA A 3 -3.65 -19.64 0.84
C ALA A 3 -3.86 -18.95 -0.51
N LYS A 4 -2.78 -18.68 -1.26
CA LYS A 4 -2.86 -18.10 -2.61
C LYS A 4 -3.54 -19.04 -3.62
N THR A 5 -3.35 -20.35 -3.48
CA THR A 5 -4.03 -21.34 -4.32
C THR A 5 -5.54 -21.34 -4.03
N LEU A 6 -5.95 -21.36 -2.76
CA LEU A 6 -7.36 -21.28 -2.36
C LEU A 6 -8.02 -20.00 -2.88
N TYR A 7 -7.32 -18.87 -2.82
CA TYR A 7 -7.77 -17.62 -3.43
C TYR A 7 -8.01 -17.74 -4.95
N LYS A 8 -7.08 -18.35 -5.68
CA LYS A 8 -7.23 -18.57 -7.13
C LYS A 8 -8.40 -19.49 -7.46
N LEU A 9 -8.73 -20.41 -6.55
CA LEU A 9 -9.87 -21.33 -6.65
C LEU A 9 -11.20 -20.72 -6.15
N GLY A 10 -11.22 -19.44 -5.74
CA GLY A 10 -12.43 -18.77 -5.24
C GLY A 10 -12.84 -19.16 -3.82
N ARG A 11 -12.04 -19.96 -3.12
CA ARG A 11 -12.28 -20.40 -1.73
C ARG A 11 -11.79 -19.34 -0.75
N PHE A 12 -12.50 -18.21 -0.71
CA PHE A 12 -12.04 -17.00 -0.03
C PHE A 12 -11.99 -17.13 1.49
N ASP A 13 -12.97 -17.75 2.14
CA ASP A 13 -12.99 -17.92 3.60
C ASP A 13 -11.85 -18.80 4.10
N GLU A 14 -11.59 -19.90 3.39
CA GLU A 14 -10.47 -20.79 3.74
C GLU A 14 -9.11 -20.14 3.46
N SER A 15 -9.03 -19.33 2.40
CA SER A 15 -7.87 -18.50 2.14
C SER A 15 -7.64 -17.50 3.28
N LEU A 16 -8.69 -16.82 3.75
CA LEU A 16 -8.62 -15.88 4.87
C LEU A 16 -8.21 -16.57 6.18
N ASN A 17 -8.77 -17.74 6.48
CA ASN A 17 -8.35 -18.53 7.63
C ASN A 17 -6.86 -18.89 7.56
N CYS A 18 -6.39 -19.34 6.39
CA CYS A 18 -4.96 -19.59 6.20
C CYS A 18 -4.11 -18.33 6.43
N PHE A 19 -4.55 -17.16 5.95
CA PHE A 19 -3.83 -15.91 6.18
C PHE A 19 -3.87 -15.46 7.64
N ASN A 20 -4.97 -15.66 8.36
CA ASN A 20 -5.05 -15.39 9.80
C ASN A 20 -4.08 -16.27 10.59
N THR A 21 -4.00 -17.57 10.28
CA THR A 21 -2.98 -18.46 10.88
C THR A 21 -1.56 -18.03 10.53
N LEU A 22 -1.31 -17.57 9.31
CA LEU A 22 0.01 -17.05 8.95
C LEU A 22 0.34 -15.77 9.73
N LEU A 23 -0.65 -14.92 10.02
CA LEU A 23 -0.47 -13.72 10.85
C LEU A 23 -0.17 -14.06 12.31
N THR A 24 -0.73 -15.15 12.86
CA THR A 24 -0.39 -15.56 14.23
C THR A 24 1.05 -16.07 14.33
N MET A 25 1.55 -16.74 13.29
CA MET A 25 2.91 -17.29 13.24
C MET A 25 3.98 -16.27 12.79
N LYS A 26 3.64 -15.36 11.88
CA LYS A 26 4.56 -14.39 11.27
C LYS A 26 3.94 -12.99 11.28
N LYS A 27 3.75 -12.46 12.49
CA LYS A 27 3.08 -11.17 12.75
C LYS A 27 3.65 -10.00 11.94
N GLU A 28 4.96 -10.02 11.66
CA GLU A 28 5.66 -8.92 10.98
C GLU A 28 5.69 -9.04 9.44
N CYS A 29 5.13 -10.09 8.85
CA CYS A 29 5.20 -10.26 7.41
C CYS A 29 4.15 -9.38 6.69
N VAL A 30 4.56 -8.18 6.29
CA VAL A 30 3.74 -7.19 5.55
C VAL A 30 3.05 -7.78 4.33
N SER A 31 3.69 -8.72 3.63
CA SER A 31 3.10 -9.36 2.46
C SER A 31 1.82 -10.15 2.77
N ILE A 32 1.66 -10.63 4.00
CA ILE A 32 0.44 -11.33 4.42
C ILE A 32 -0.73 -10.34 4.52
N TRP A 33 -0.52 -9.19 5.16
CA TRP A 33 -1.53 -8.13 5.26
C TRP A 33 -1.96 -7.62 3.88
N GLU A 34 -1.01 -7.46 2.95
CA GLU A 34 -1.32 -7.07 1.57
C GLU A 34 -2.21 -8.10 0.87
N ASN A 35 -1.87 -9.40 0.98
CA ASN A 35 -2.69 -10.46 0.39
C ASN A 35 -4.07 -10.56 1.05
N LYS A 36 -4.15 -10.44 2.38
CA LYS A 36 -5.42 -10.44 3.11
C LYS A 36 -6.32 -9.28 2.66
N GLY A 37 -5.78 -8.06 2.57
CA GLY A 37 -6.52 -6.90 2.08
C GLY A 37 -7.03 -7.08 0.64
N MET A 38 -6.22 -7.68 -0.25
CA MET A 38 -6.66 -7.98 -1.61
C MET A 38 -7.81 -8.99 -1.67
N ILE A 39 -7.84 -9.98 -0.76
CA ILE A 39 -8.91 -10.97 -0.69
C ILE A 39 -10.19 -10.33 -0.17
N LEU A 40 -10.08 -9.57 0.93
CA LEU A 40 -11.19 -8.84 1.53
C LEU A 40 -11.85 -7.89 0.52
N ALA A 41 -11.04 -7.16 -0.24
CA ALA A 41 -11.53 -6.31 -1.33
C ALA A 41 -12.28 -7.10 -2.41
N LYS A 42 -11.82 -8.31 -2.74
CA LYS A 42 -12.46 -9.14 -3.78
C LYS A 42 -13.80 -9.73 -3.34
N ILE A 43 -13.99 -9.94 -2.04
CA ILE A 43 -15.26 -10.44 -1.47
C ILE A 43 -16.19 -9.33 -0.97
N GLY A 44 -15.87 -8.06 -1.27
CA GLY A 44 -16.70 -6.91 -0.91
C GLY A 44 -16.56 -6.44 0.54
N LYS A 45 -15.63 -6.99 1.32
CA LYS A 45 -15.29 -6.49 2.67
C LYS A 45 -14.31 -5.33 2.57
N PHE A 46 -14.81 -4.20 2.08
CA PHE A 46 -13.98 -3.07 1.67
C PHE A 46 -13.35 -2.30 2.86
N GLU A 47 -14.05 -2.21 3.98
CA GLU A 47 -13.58 -1.59 5.22
C GLU A 47 -12.37 -2.36 5.78
N ASP A 48 -12.54 -3.67 5.98
CA ASP A 48 -11.46 -4.56 6.45
C ASP A 48 -10.25 -4.53 5.49
N ALA A 49 -10.50 -4.41 4.18
CA ALA A 49 -9.45 -4.28 3.19
C ALA A 49 -8.66 -2.97 3.33
N CYS A 50 -9.35 -1.85 3.56
CA CYS A 50 -8.73 -0.56 3.81
C CYS A 50 -7.85 -0.58 5.05
N GLU A 51 -8.30 -1.22 6.14
CA GLU A 51 -7.50 -1.40 7.35
C GLU A 51 -6.23 -2.22 7.10
N CYS A 52 -6.36 -3.34 6.38
CA CYS A 52 -5.20 -4.15 5.99
C CYS A 52 -4.18 -3.33 5.18
N PHE A 53 -4.64 -2.50 4.24
CA PHE A 53 -3.76 -1.66 3.45
C PHE A 53 -3.11 -0.53 4.25
N GLU A 54 -3.79 0.02 5.25
CA GLU A 54 -3.21 1.00 6.16
C GLU A 54 -2.04 0.41 6.96
N ILE A 55 -2.17 -0.83 7.45
CA ILE A 55 -1.09 -1.55 8.12
C ILE A 55 0.11 -1.73 7.18
N VAL A 56 -0.15 -2.11 5.93
CA VAL A 56 0.91 -2.30 4.92
C VAL A 56 1.65 -0.98 4.62
N ILE A 57 0.91 0.12 4.46
CA ILE A 57 1.47 1.45 4.19
C ILE A 57 2.38 1.87 5.34
N LYS A 58 1.90 1.80 6.59
CA LYS A 58 2.68 2.16 7.78
C LYS A 58 3.97 1.34 7.89
N ALA A 59 3.88 0.02 7.70
CA ALA A 59 5.04 -0.86 7.80
C ALA A 59 6.08 -0.60 6.70
N LYS A 60 5.65 -0.48 5.42
CA LYS A 60 6.58 -0.22 4.31
C LYS A 60 7.27 1.14 4.45
N ASN A 61 6.54 2.19 4.83
CA ASN A 61 7.13 3.51 5.09
C ASN A 61 8.13 3.46 6.27
N GLY A 62 7.81 2.72 7.34
CA GLY A 62 8.74 2.49 8.45
C GLY A 62 10.04 1.81 8.01
N TYR A 63 9.95 0.76 7.19
CA TYR A 63 11.13 0.09 6.65
C TYR A 63 11.95 0.98 5.71
N ALA A 64 11.31 1.72 4.81
CA ALA A 64 12.00 2.65 3.93
C ALA A 64 12.76 3.73 4.73
N ASN A 65 12.12 4.31 5.74
CA ASN A 65 12.75 5.30 6.62
C ASN A 65 13.95 4.72 7.38
N LYS A 66 13.87 3.46 7.83
CA LYS A 66 15.00 2.78 8.48
C LYS A 66 16.21 2.67 7.55
N TRP A 67 16.00 2.27 6.30
CA TRP A 67 17.09 2.15 5.32
C TRP A 67 17.64 3.50 4.89
N LYS A 68 16.78 4.52 4.77
CA LYS A 68 17.20 5.90 4.50
C LYS A 68 18.11 6.44 5.61
N LYS A 69 17.71 6.28 6.88
CA LYS A 69 18.55 6.69 8.03
C LYS A 69 19.90 5.98 8.04
N LYS A 70 19.90 4.67 7.80
CA LYS A 70 21.15 3.90 7.70
C LYS A 70 22.04 4.38 6.56
N SER A 71 21.45 4.74 5.41
CA SER A 71 22.17 5.36 4.30
C SER A 71 22.80 6.70 4.70
N GLU A 72 22.05 7.56 5.39
CA GLU A 72 22.53 8.87 5.85
C GLU A 72 23.70 8.71 6.85
N GLU A 73 23.59 7.78 7.79
CA GLU A 73 24.68 7.44 8.72
C GLU A 73 25.93 6.95 7.97
N LEU A 74 25.76 6.12 6.93
CA LEU A 74 26.87 5.63 6.12
C LEU A 74 27.54 6.72 5.28
N LEU A 75 26.77 7.71 4.79
CA LEU A 75 27.32 8.90 4.13
C LEU A 75 28.20 9.71 5.08
N GLN A 76 27.76 9.89 6.33
CA GLN A 76 28.55 10.59 7.34
C GLN A 76 29.86 9.86 7.65
N LEU A 77 29.89 8.54 7.52
CA LEU A 77 31.08 7.70 7.66
C LEU A 77 31.95 7.63 6.38
N GLY A 78 31.60 8.37 5.32
CA GLY A 78 32.31 8.37 4.04
C GLY A 78 32.11 7.10 3.19
N LYS A 79 31.17 6.22 3.57
CA LYS A 79 30.89 4.94 2.89
C LYS A 79 29.84 5.14 1.78
N ASN A 80 30.17 5.96 0.80
CA ASN A 80 29.23 6.48 -0.20
C ASN A 80 28.58 5.38 -1.07
N GLU A 81 29.35 4.40 -1.54
CA GLU A 81 28.81 3.32 -2.38
C GLU A 81 27.80 2.45 -1.63
N ILE A 82 28.09 2.10 -0.38
CA ILE A 82 27.20 1.28 0.44
C ILE A 82 25.94 2.07 0.82
N ALA A 83 26.08 3.38 1.09
CA ALA A 83 24.95 4.26 1.34
C ALA A 83 23.98 4.27 0.14
N LYS A 84 24.51 4.41 -1.08
CA LYS A 84 23.71 4.40 -2.31
C LYS A 84 22.87 3.12 -2.44
N ASP A 85 23.43 1.96 -2.14
CA ASP A 85 22.68 0.69 -2.16
C ASP A 85 21.50 0.70 -1.19
N TYR A 86 21.71 1.18 0.04
CA TYR A 86 20.62 1.27 1.03
C TYR A 86 19.56 2.31 0.66
N PHE A 87 19.98 3.42 0.04
CA PHE A 87 19.05 4.40 -0.49
C PHE A 87 18.17 3.82 -1.60
N GLU A 88 18.74 3.02 -2.52
CA GLU A 88 17.99 2.34 -3.57
C GLU A 88 17.02 1.29 -3.00
N ILE A 89 17.40 0.58 -1.94
CA ILE A 89 16.48 -0.32 -1.22
C ILE A 89 15.28 0.47 -0.65
N ALA A 90 15.53 1.61 0.00
CA ALA A 90 14.48 2.47 0.53
C ALA A 90 13.54 2.95 -0.58
N LYS A 91 14.10 3.44 -1.70
CA LYS A 91 13.36 3.89 -2.87
C LYS A 91 12.49 2.78 -3.48
N LYS A 92 13.01 1.56 -3.60
CA LYS A 92 12.26 0.41 -4.12
C LYS A 92 11.08 0.02 -3.21
N ILE A 93 11.23 0.13 -1.89
CA ILE A 93 10.14 -0.11 -0.94
C ILE A 93 9.04 0.96 -1.09
N LEU A 94 9.44 2.23 -1.21
CA LEU A 94 8.52 3.34 -1.44
C LEU A 94 7.75 3.19 -2.76
N ALA A 95 8.44 2.77 -3.84
CA ALA A 95 7.85 2.41 -5.14
C ALA A 95 7.06 1.07 -5.15
N GLY A 96 6.92 0.41 -4.01
CA GLY A 96 5.92 -0.64 -3.82
C GLY A 96 4.74 -0.22 -2.96
N THR A 97 4.80 0.96 -2.34
CA THR A 97 3.84 1.46 -1.35
C THR A 97 2.81 2.37 -1.99
N GLU A 98 3.22 3.19 -2.96
CA GLU A 98 2.33 3.99 -3.80
C GLU A 98 1.27 3.15 -4.52
N LYS A 99 1.62 1.92 -4.96
CA LYS A 99 0.63 0.98 -5.50
C LYS A 99 -0.45 0.60 -4.48
N ILE A 100 -0.11 0.56 -3.20
CA ILE A 100 -1.05 0.24 -2.11
C ILE A 100 -1.98 1.42 -1.85
N PHE A 101 -1.46 2.65 -1.88
CA PHE A 101 -2.28 3.87 -1.84
C PHE A 101 -3.33 3.88 -2.96
N VAL A 102 -2.92 3.56 -4.20
CA VAL A 102 -3.85 3.50 -5.35
C VAL A 102 -4.89 2.39 -5.18
N LYS A 103 -4.52 1.22 -4.63
CA LYS A 103 -5.50 0.16 -4.32
C LYS A 103 -6.52 0.64 -3.29
N LYS A 104 -6.07 1.28 -2.21
CA LYS A 104 -6.92 1.81 -1.14
C LYS A 104 -7.86 2.90 -1.66
N SER A 105 -7.37 3.85 -2.46
CA SER A 105 -8.22 4.92 -3.02
C SER A 105 -9.30 4.38 -3.95
N LYS A 106 -9.01 3.36 -4.76
CA LYS A 106 -10.02 2.67 -5.58
C LYS A 106 -11.11 1.99 -4.76
N ILE A 107 -10.75 1.39 -3.63
CA ILE A 107 -11.73 0.78 -2.72
C ILE A 107 -12.61 1.86 -2.08
N LEU A 108 -12.00 2.93 -1.57
CA LEU A 108 -12.74 4.07 -1.00
C LEU A 108 -13.69 4.69 -2.04
N SER A 109 -13.28 4.76 -3.30
CA SER A 109 -14.14 5.15 -4.42
C SER A 109 -15.35 4.22 -4.60
N GLY A 110 -15.12 2.91 -4.57
CA GLY A 110 -16.17 1.91 -4.69
C GLY A 110 -17.19 1.97 -3.54
N LEU A 111 -16.77 2.47 -2.38
CA LEU A 111 -17.61 2.76 -1.22
C LEU A 111 -18.34 4.10 -1.29
N GLY A 112 -18.17 4.90 -2.35
CA GLY A 112 -18.72 6.26 -2.44
C GLY A 112 -17.98 7.29 -1.59
N ARG A 113 -16.89 6.91 -0.91
CA ARG A 113 -16.07 7.77 -0.03
C ARG A 113 -15.04 8.53 -0.85
N PHE A 114 -15.52 9.35 -1.80
CA PHE A 114 -14.68 10.00 -2.80
C PHE A 114 -13.66 10.98 -2.20
N ASN A 115 -14.07 11.77 -1.21
CA ASN A 115 -13.18 12.71 -0.52
C ASN A 115 -11.99 11.98 0.12
N GLU A 116 -12.24 10.87 0.82
CA GLU A 116 -11.17 10.08 1.44
C GLU A 116 -10.28 9.39 0.40
N ALA A 117 -10.83 8.98 -0.74
CA ALA A 117 -10.04 8.46 -1.85
C ALA A 117 -9.08 9.53 -2.40
N ILE A 118 -9.54 10.77 -2.55
CA ILE A 118 -8.74 11.91 -3.01
C ILE A 118 -7.67 12.25 -1.96
N GLU A 119 -8.02 12.36 -0.68
CA GLU A 119 -7.05 12.58 0.41
C GLU A 119 -5.98 11.49 0.45
N CYS A 120 -6.37 10.24 0.20
CA CYS A 120 -5.44 9.11 0.14
C CYS A 120 -4.44 9.28 -1.02
N LEU A 121 -4.91 9.72 -2.19
CA LEU A 121 -4.05 10.02 -3.34
C LEU A 121 -3.16 11.25 -3.09
N GLU A 122 -3.66 12.28 -2.43
CA GLU A 122 -2.87 13.47 -2.06
C GLU A 122 -1.74 13.12 -1.10
N LYS A 123 -2.02 12.28 -0.09
CA LYS A 123 -0.99 11.73 0.79
C LYS A 123 0.04 10.95 -0.01
N ALA A 124 -0.37 10.15 -1.00
CA ALA A 124 0.55 9.43 -1.86
C ALA A 124 1.43 10.39 -2.69
N ILE A 125 0.85 11.39 -3.35
CA ILE A 125 1.59 12.39 -4.14
C ILE A 125 2.60 13.12 -3.27
N LYS A 126 2.22 13.53 -2.06
CA LYS A 126 3.13 14.21 -1.12
C LYS A 126 4.31 13.34 -0.69
N LEU A 127 4.09 12.04 -0.53
CA LEU A 127 5.13 11.09 -0.15
C LEU A 127 6.00 10.65 -1.33
N TYR A 128 5.46 10.70 -2.55
CA TYR A 128 6.10 10.22 -3.77
C TYR A 128 5.98 11.27 -4.89
N PRO A 129 6.60 12.45 -4.75
CA PRO A 129 6.45 13.55 -5.70
C PRO A 129 6.96 13.21 -7.10
N ASP A 130 7.93 12.30 -7.22
CA ASP A 130 8.52 11.88 -8.50
C ASP A 130 7.63 10.90 -9.30
N ASN A 131 6.43 10.58 -8.82
CA ASN A 131 5.52 9.65 -9.49
C ASN A 131 4.31 10.37 -10.10
N ASP A 132 4.49 10.90 -11.30
CA ASP A 132 3.47 11.62 -12.07
C ASP A 132 2.20 10.79 -12.31
N LYS A 133 2.30 9.45 -12.30
CA LYS A 133 1.12 8.58 -12.45
C LYS A 133 0.12 8.79 -11.33
N LEU A 134 0.57 9.17 -10.12
CA LEU A 134 -0.33 9.44 -8.99
C LEU A 134 -1.17 10.70 -9.25
N VAL A 135 -0.59 11.72 -9.89
CA VAL A 135 -1.29 12.94 -10.29
C VAL A 135 -2.38 12.61 -11.30
N HIS A 136 -2.04 11.88 -12.37
CA HIS A 136 -3.02 11.45 -13.36
C HIS A 136 -4.13 10.57 -12.78
N ILE A 137 -3.82 9.69 -11.82
CA ILE A 137 -4.84 8.89 -11.13
C ILE A 137 -5.78 9.81 -10.33
N LYS A 138 -5.26 10.84 -9.64
CA LYS A 138 -6.08 11.82 -8.92
C LYS A 138 -6.95 12.64 -9.88
N GLU A 139 -6.39 13.11 -10.99
CA GLU A 139 -7.13 13.85 -12.02
C GLU A 139 -8.28 13.03 -12.60
N ASN A 140 -8.05 11.75 -12.90
CA ASN A 140 -9.10 10.83 -13.35
C ASN A 140 -10.22 10.67 -12.32
N PHE A 141 -9.87 10.60 -11.03
CA PHE A 141 -10.84 10.58 -9.95
C PHE A 141 -11.65 11.89 -9.89
N LEU A 142 -10.96 13.03 -9.93
CA LEU A 142 -11.61 14.35 -9.91
C LEU A 142 -12.49 14.58 -11.14
N SER A 143 -12.08 14.12 -12.32
CA SER A 143 -12.91 14.22 -13.53
C SER A 143 -14.17 13.34 -13.42
N LYS A 144 -14.02 12.13 -12.89
CA LYS A 144 -15.13 11.18 -12.74
C LYS A 144 -16.13 11.58 -11.66
N TYR A 145 -15.67 12.23 -10.59
CA TYR A 145 -16.47 12.54 -9.40
C TYR A 145 -16.60 14.04 -9.09
N GLY A 146 -15.98 14.91 -9.89
CA GLY A 146 -15.98 16.37 -9.73
C GLY A 146 -17.36 17.00 -9.88
N ASN A 147 -18.26 16.33 -10.60
CA ASN A 147 -19.67 16.72 -10.69
C ASN A 147 -20.49 16.40 -9.43
N ILE A 148 -19.93 15.72 -8.43
CA ILE A 148 -20.62 15.38 -7.17
C ILE A 148 -20.39 16.47 -6.11
N ARG A 149 -19.50 17.45 -6.35
CA ARG A 149 -19.22 18.55 -5.40
C ARG A 149 -20.21 19.71 -5.44
N ASP A 150 -21.12 19.74 -6.42
CA ASP A 150 -22.04 20.86 -6.66
C ASP A 150 -23.51 20.58 -6.24
N HIS A 151 -23.77 19.57 -5.41
CA HIS A 151 -25.12 19.29 -4.88
C HIS A 151 -25.16 19.19 -3.36
#